data_AF-A0A183U3Y4-F1
#
_entry.id   AF-A0A183U3Y4-F1
#
_cell.length_a   1.000
_cell.length_b   1.000
_cell.length_c   1.000
_cell.angle_alpha   90.00
_cell.angle_beta   90.00
_cell.angle_gamma   90.00
#
_symmetry.space_group_name_H-M   'P 1'
#
loop_
_entity.id
_entity.type
_entity.pdbx_description
1 polymer ?
#
loop_
_entity_poly.entity_id
_entity_poly.type
_entity_poly.pdbx_seq_one_letter_code
_entity_poly.pdbx_strand_id
1 'polypeptide(L)'
;MNLMTSTVLIASFETVPNLVNRLHGECPWPSAQAEIAIINAYKSPRDKMACVVRCCETIENLIFLAAERGAASADDITPLLVYILIQANPQALLSNIQYVSGFYGNRMEGAEAYWWAQFTSAVEFIKTLLSRHF
;
A
#
# COMPACT_ATOMS: atom_id res chain seq x y z
N MET A 1 2.86 -13.66 14.64
CA MET A 1 2.50 -12.23 14.73
C MET A 1 1.01 -12.21 15.01
N ASN A 2 0.65 -11.94 16.26
CA ASN A 2 -0.58 -12.44 16.91
C ASN A 2 -1.85 -11.69 16.49
N LEU A 3 -2.99 -12.37 16.62
CA LEU A 3 -4.37 -11.88 16.47
C LEU A 3 -4.64 -10.50 17.11
N MET A 4 -3.84 -10.07 18.10
CA MET A 4 -3.93 -8.73 18.71
C MET A 4 -3.54 -7.57 17.79
N THR A 5 -2.68 -7.75 16.77
CA THR A 5 -2.43 -6.68 15.79
C THR A 5 -3.63 -6.43 14.89
N SER A 6 -4.53 -7.41 14.72
CA SER A 6 -5.71 -7.27 13.86
C SER A 6 -6.75 -6.32 14.48
N THR A 7 -7.04 -6.44 15.78
CA THR A 7 -8.12 -5.67 16.43
C THR A 7 -7.77 -4.20 16.66
N VAL A 8 -6.52 -3.87 17.03
CA VAL A 8 -6.08 -2.48 17.26
C VAL A 8 -5.96 -1.70 15.95
N LEU A 9 -5.56 -2.37 14.87
CA LEU A 9 -5.55 -1.80 13.53
C LEU A 9 -6.96 -1.55 13.01
N ILE A 10 -7.88 -2.51 13.15
CA ILE A 10 -9.28 -2.33 12.75
C ILE A 10 -9.93 -1.15 13.49
N ALA A 11 -9.67 -0.98 14.80
CA ALA A 11 -10.20 0.13 15.59
C ALA A 11 -9.61 1.50 15.20
N SER A 12 -8.35 1.54 14.76
CA SER A 12 -7.71 2.78 14.27
C SER A 12 -8.24 3.22 12.90
N PHE A 13 -8.89 2.30 12.17
CA PHE A 13 -9.52 2.53 10.87
C PHE A 13 -11.00 2.98 10.94
N GLU A 14 -11.60 3.06 12.14
CA GLU A 14 -12.94 3.66 12.32
C GLU A 14 -13.01 5.15 11.94
N THR A 15 -11.86 5.81 11.73
CA THR A 15 -11.75 7.18 11.19
C THR A 15 -11.59 7.25 9.66
N VAL A 16 -11.55 6.09 8.97
CA VAL A 16 -11.61 5.97 7.49
C VAL A 16 -13.00 5.48 6.98
N PRO A 17 -14.15 5.83 7.58
CA PRO A 17 -15.40 5.15 7.26
C PRO A 17 -15.90 5.53 5.86
N ASN A 18 -15.64 6.72 5.35
CA ASN A 18 -16.30 7.17 4.12
C ASN A 18 -15.79 6.49 2.85
N LEU A 19 -14.51 6.11 2.79
CA LEU A 19 -13.94 5.54 1.57
C LEU A 19 -14.00 4.01 1.55
N VAL A 20 -13.69 3.37 2.69
CA VAL A 20 -13.84 1.91 2.84
C VAL A 20 -15.32 1.52 2.66
N ASN A 21 -16.26 2.31 3.21
CA ASN A 21 -17.69 2.05 3.02
C ASN A 21 -18.14 2.16 1.56
N ARG A 22 -17.50 3.01 0.76
CA ARG A 22 -17.77 3.15 -0.68
C ARG A 22 -17.15 2.03 -1.50
N LEU A 23 -16.04 1.46 -1.04
CA LEU A 23 -15.21 0.47 -1.76
C LEU A 23 -15.41 -0.97 -1.27
N HIS A 24 -16.42 -1.22 -0.43
CA HIS A 24 -16.69 -2.53 0.19
C HIS A 24 -16.86 -3.70 -0.79
N GLY A 25 -17.30 -3.45 -2.03
CA GLY A 25 -17.62 -4.50 -3.00
C GLY A 25 -16.46 -5.44 -3.33
N GLU A 26 -15.23 -4.95 -3.24
CA GLU A 26 -14.00 -5.72 -3.50
C GLU A 26 -13.17 -5.96 -2.23
N CYS A 27 -13.60 -5.46 -1.06
CA CYS A 27 -12.87 -5.61 0.21
C CYS A 27 -12.66 -7.10 0.53
N PRO A 28 -11.43 -7.56 0.84
CA PRO A 28 -10.25 -6.77 1.26
C PRO A 28 -9.29 -6.33 0.14
N TRP A 29 -9.75 -6.21 -1.10
CA TRP A 29 -8.98 -5.86 -2.33
C TRP A 29 -7.89 -6.88 -2.67
N PRO A 30 -8.27 -8.14 -2.94
CA PRO A 30 -7.33 -9.25 -3.15
C PRO A 30 -6.40 -9.04 -4.36
N SER A 31 -6.85 -8.33 -5.40
CA SER A 31 -6.06 -8.00 -6.58
C SER A 31 -4.84 -7.14 -6.22
N ALA A 32 -5.04 -6.05 -5.48
CA ALA A 32 -3.95 -5.17 -5.04
C ALA A 32 -3.02 -5.88 -4.04
N GLN A 33 -3.58 -6.69 -3.13
CA GLN A 33 -2.77 -7.50 -2.21
C GLN A 33 -1.87 -8.49 -2.95
N ALA A 34 -2.39 -9.15 -4.00
CA ALA A 34 -1.63 -10.12 -4.78
C ALA A 34 -0.41 -9.47 -5.47
N GLU A 35 -0.55 -8.25 -6.00
CA GLU A 35 0.55 -7.53 -6.66
C GLU A 35 1.74 -7.28 -5.72
N ILE A 36 1.47 -6.84 -4.47
CA ILE A 36 2.54 -6.54 -3.53
C ILE A 36 3.08 -7.79 -2.82
N ALA A 37 2.25 -8.82 -2.62
CA ALA A 37 2.65 -10.07 -1.96
C ALA A 37 3.78 -10.80 -2.73
N ILE A 38 3.82 -10.66 -4.06
CA ILE A 38 4.81 -11.31 -4.92
C ILE A 38 6.10 -10.50 -5.12
N ILE A 39 6.32 -9.40 -4.40
CA ILE A 39 7.52 -8.55 -4.55
C ILE A 39 8.85 -9.33 -4.44
N ASN A 40 8.88 -10.42 -3.68
CA ASN A 40 10.06 -11.28 -3.52
C ASN A 40 10.26 -12.29 -4.66
N ALA A 41 9.25 -12.51 -5.50
CA ALA A 41 9.43 -13.32 -6.72
C ALA A 41 10.35 -12.62 -7.73
N TYR A 42 10.43 -11.29 -7.66
CA TYR A 42 11.26 -10.47 -8.54
C TYR A 42 12.64 -10.22 -7.93
N LYS A 43 13.67 -10.36 -8.77
CA LYS A 43 15.08 -10.18 -8.37
C LYS A 43 15.57 -8.75 -8.59
N SER A 44 15.20 -8.13 -9.71
CA SER A 44 15.72 -6.80 -10.06
C SER A 44 14.99 -5.70 -9.26
N PRO A 45 15.68 -4.59 -8.91
CA PRO A 45 15.04 -3.51 -8.16
C PRO A 45 13.98 -2.78 -8.99
N ARG A 46 14.14 -2.75 -10.32
CA ARG A 46 13.14 -2.22 -11.25
C ARG A 46 11.84 -3.03 -11.22
N ASP A 47 11.93 -4.36 -11.25
CA ASP A 47 10.74 -5.20 -11.27
C ASP A 47 10.03 -5.20 -9.90
N LYS A 48 10.79 -5.06 -8.81
CA LYS A 48 10.23 -4.80 -7.47
C LYS A 48 9.48 -3.47 -7.42
N MET A 49 10.05 -2.41 -8.00
CA MET A 49 9.36 -1.12 -8.13
C MET A 49 8.08 -1.25 -8.96
N ALA A 50 8.12 -2.01 -10.06
CA ALA A 50 6.94 -2.27 -10.87
C ALA A 50 5.82 -2.99 -10.11
N CYS A 51 6.12 -3.83 -9.10
CA CYS A 51 5.10 -4.42 -8.22
C CYS A 51 4.38 -3.35 -7.38
N VAL A 52 5.14 -2.38 -6.88
CA VAL A 52 4.58 -1.26 -6.12
C VAL A 52 3.67 -0.41 -7.01
N VAL A 53 4.13 -0.09 -8.23
CA VAL A 53 3.31 0.65 -9.21
C VAL A 53 2.01 -0.10 -9.52
N ARG A 54 2.07 -1.39 -9.87
CA ARG A 54 0.86 -2.18 -10.17
C ARG A 54 -0.09 -2.26 -8.99
N CYS A 55 0.42 -2.37 -7.76
CA CYS A 55 -0.41 -2.33 -6.55
C CYS A 55 -1.14 -0.97 -6.44
N CYS A 56 -0.43 0.14 -6.59
CA CYS A 56 -1.02 1.48 -6.50
C CYS A 56 -2.02 1.77 -7.62
N GLU A 57 -1.70 1.42 -8.87
CA GLU A 57 -2.62 1.56 -10.01
C GLU A 57 -3.86 0.68 -9.85
N THR A 58 -3.72 -0.51 -9.26
CA THR A 58 -4.89 -1.36 -8.93
C THR A 58 -5.79 -0.67 -7.92
N ILE A 59 -5.22 -0.03 -6.88
CA ILE A 59 -5.99 0.74 -5.90
C ILE A 59 -6.70 1.93 -6.57
N GLU A 60 -5.99 2.68 -7.41
CA GLU A 60 -6.56 3.81 -8.15
C GLU A 60 -7.73 3.37 -9.04
N ASN A 61 -7.58 2.26 -9.77
CA ASN A 61 -8.65 1.69 -10.59
C ASN A 61 -9.86 1.25 -9.75
N LEU A 62 -9.63 0.64 -8.57
CA LEU A 62 -10.71 0.28 -7.65
C LEU A 62 -11.47 1.52 -7.16
N ILE A 63 -10.76 2.61 -6.83
CA ILE A 63 -11.36 3.89 -6.46
C ILE A 63 -12.19 4.45 -7.61
N PHE A 64 -11.64 4.46 -8.82
CA PHE A 64 -12.31 4.98 -10.01
C PHE A 64 -13.62 4.23 -10.29
N LEU A 65 -13.61 2.89 -10.18
CA LEU A 65 -14.78 2.06 -10.42
C LEU A 65 -15.90 2.28 -9.40
N ALA A 66 -15.58 2.54 -8.13
CA ALA A 66 -16.61 2.71 -7.09
C ALA A 66 -17.06 4.16 -6.87
N ALA A 67 -16.23 5.14 -7.23
CA ALA A 67 -16.50 6.53 -6.89
C ALA A 67 -17.54 7.21 -7.79
N GLU A 68 -17.82 6.67 -9.00
CA GLU A 68 -18.59 7.32 -10.09
C GLU A 68 -18.17 8.78 -10.42
N ARG A 69 -17.11 9.29 -9.78
CA ARG A 69 -16.68 10.68 -9.80
C ARG A 69 -15.15 10.76 -9.72
N GLY A 70 -14.54 11.16 -10.84
CA GLY A 70 -13.22 11.78 -10.89
C GLY A 70 -12.01 10.93 -10.48
N ALA A 71 -10.82 11.48 -10.70
CA ALA A 71 -9.55 10.86 -10.31
C ALA A 71 -9.40 10.78 -8.78
N ALA A 72 -8.76 9.71 -8.29
CA ALA A 72 -8.49 9.52 -6.88
C ALA A 72 -7.48 10.56 -6.36
N SER A 73 -7.72 11.09 -5.15
CA SER A 73 -6.73 11.94 -4.48
C SER A 73 -5.72 11.10 -3.68
N ALA A 74 -4.58 11.68 -3.32
CA ALA A 74 -3.58 11.02 -2.46
C ALA A 74 -4.17 10.62 -1.09
N ASP A 75 -5.10 11.43 -0.58
CA ASP A 75 -5.80 11.20 0.69
C ASP A 75 -6.80 10.04 0.60
N ASP A 76 -7.26 9.70 -0.62
CA ASP A 76 -8.06 8.50 -0.86
C ASP A 76 -7.17 7.24 -0.93
N ILE A 77 -6.00 7.34 -1.56
CA ILE A 77 -5.13 6.17 -1.83
C ILE A 77 -4.38 5.72 -0.59
N THR A 78 -3.81 6.66 0.17
CA THR A 78 -2.93 6.38 1.32
C THR A 78 -3.55 5.43 2.35
N PRO A 79 -4.79 5.64 2.85
CA PRO A 79 -5.38 4.72 3.83
C PRO A 79 -5.62 3.32 3.27
N LEU A 80 -5.99 3.18 1.98
CA LEU A 80 -6.14 1.88 1.33
C LEU A 80 -4.80 1.16 1.22
N LEU A 81 -3.75 1.88 0.83
CA LEU A 81 -2.41 1.33 0.71
C LEU A 81 -1.88 0.82 2.07
N VAL A 82 -2.11 1.58 3.15
CA VAL A 82 -1.80 1.13 4.52
C VAL A 82 -2.53 -0.18 4.84
N TYR A 83 -3.84 -0.24 4.60
CA TYR A 83 -4.64 -1.44 4.86
C TYR A 83 -4.13 -2.65 4.06
N ILE A 84 -3.91 -2.48 2.76
CA ILE A 84 -3.44 -3.53 1.85
C ILE A 84 -2.07 -4.06 2.29
N LEU A 85 -1.14 -3.20 2.69
CA LEU A 85 0.18 -3.63 3.16
C LEU A 85 0.11 -4.45 4.45
N ILE A 86 -0.80 -4.09 5.36
CA ILE A 86 -1.05 -4.85 6.58
C ILE A 86 -1.63 -6.23 6.24
N GLN A 87 -2.65 -6.29 5.38
CA GLN A 87 -3.31 -7.55 5.03
C GLN A 87 -2.41 -8.47 4.21
N ALA A 88 -1.73 -7.93 3.19
CA ALA A 88 -0.83 -8.69 2.33
C ALA A 88 0.43 -9.15 3.07
N ASN A 89 0.87 -8.39 4.09
CA ASN A 89 2.05 -8.67 4.91
C ASN A 89 3.28 -9.14 4.08
N PRO A 90 3.73 -8.35 3.10
CA PRO A 90 4.79 -8.75 2.19
C PRO A 90 6.09 -9.04 2.95
N GLN A 91 6.67 -10.21 2.71
CA GLN A 91 7.89 -10.65 3.39
C GLN A 91 9.05 -9.69 3.09
N ALA A 92 9.91 -9.47 4.09
CA ALA A 92 11.11 -8.63 3.97
C ALA A 92 10.86 -7.22 3.41
N LEU A 93 9.69 -6.63 3.68
CA LEU A 93 9.26 -5.32 3.15
C LEU A 93 10.32 -4.22 3.30
N LEU A 94 10.87 -4.04 4.51
CA LEU A 94 11.88 -3.00 4.76
C LEU A 94 13.17 -3.24 3.98
N SER A 95 13.60 -4.50 3.86
CA SER A 95 14.78 -4.86 3.05
C SER A 95 14.54 -4.62 1.57
N ASN A 96 13.33 -4.91 1.06
CA ASN A 96 12.96 -4.57 -0.31
C ASN A 96 12.99 -3.06 -0.55
N ILE A 97 12.50 -2.26 0.39
CA ILE A 97 12.55 -0.78 0.31
C ILE A 97 13.99 -0.29 0.23
N GLN A 98 14.85 -0.75 1.14
CA GLN A 98 16.27 -0.39 1.14
C GLN A 98 16.96 -0.78 -0.17
N TYR A 99 16.66 -1.98 -0.68
CA TYR A 99 17.21 -2.48 -1.94
C TYR A 99 16.78 -1.62 -3.13
N VAL A 100 15.48 -1.34 -3.27
CA VAL A 100 14.97 -0.51 -4.38
C VAL A 100 15.50 0.92 -4.28
N SER A 101 15.46 1.55 -3.10
CA SER A 101 16.00 2.90 -2.90
C SER A 101 17.50 2.98 -3.24
N GLY A 102 18.30 1.99 -2.82
CA GLY A 102 19.74 1.98 -3.05
C GLY A 102 20.16 1.72 -4.48
N PHE A 103 19.44 0.85 -5.22
CA PHE A 103 19.85 0.42 -6.56
C PHE A 103 19.02 1.02 -7.70
N TYR A 104 17.88 1.64 -7.40
CA TYR A 104 16.97 2.19 -8.42
C TYR A 104 16.36 3.55 -8.06
N GLY A 105 16.50 4.04 -6.82
CA GLY A 105 15.91 5.32 -6.37
C GLY A 105 16.27 6.53 -7.24
N ASN A 106 17.52 6.64 -7.71
CA ASN A 106 17.98 7.75 -8.55
C ASN A 106 17.48 7.67 -10.01
N ARG A 107 16.73 6.63 -10.38
CA ARG A 107 16.19 6.40 -11.73
C ARG A 107 14.67 6.58 -11.78
N MET A 108 14.04 6.79 -10.63
CA MET A 108 12.59 7.00 -10.55
C MET A 108 12.26 8.43 -10.96
N GLU A 109 11.31 8.59 -11.86
CA GLU A 109 10.85 9.89 -12.34
C GLU A 109 9.32 9.90 -12.50
N GLY A 110 8.72 11.09 -12.49
CA GLY A 110 7.29 11.28 -12.75
C GLY A 110 6.38 10.41 -11.85
N ALA A 111 5.49 9.65 -12.48
CA ALA A 111 4.53 8.80 -11.78
C ALA A 111 5.19 7.71 -10.92
N GLU A 112 6.34 7.17 -11.35
CA GLU A 112 7.05 6.14 -10.59
C GLU A 112 7.56 6.70 -9.26
N ALA A 113 8.16 7.89 -9.29
CA ALA A 113 8.62 8.58 -8.08
C ALA A 113 7.45 8.96 -7.15
N TYR A 114 6.31 9.37 -7.72
CA TYR A 114 5.09 9.65 -6.96
C TYR A 114 4.59 8.40 -6.22
N TRP A 115 4.46 7.27 -6.93
CA TRP A 115 4.01 6.02 -6.30
C TRP A 115 4.98 5.52 -5.25
N TRP A 116 6.29 5.67 -5.48
CA TRP A 116 7.30 5.32 -4.49
C TRP A 116 7.19 6.17 -3.22
N ALA A 117 6.96 7.48 -3.36
CA ALA A 117 6.72 8.36 -2.22
C ALA A 117 5.48 7.94 -1.43
N GLN A 118 4.34 7.69 -2.09
CA GLN A 118 3.12 7.23 -1.45
C GLN A 118 3.32 5.90 -0.70
N PHE A 119 4.00 4.94 -1.33
CA PHE A 119 4.30 3.64 -0.73
C PHE A 119 5.20 3.75 0.50
N THR A 120 6.28 4.51 0.41
CA THR A 120 7.20 4.68 1.55
C THR A 120 6.55 5.46 2.70
N SER A 121 5.71 6.46 2.40
CA SER A 121 4.89 7.15 3.40
C SER A 121 3.91 6.21 4.12
N ALA A 122 3.24 5.32 3.39
CA ALA A 122 2.35 4.32 4.00
C ALA A 122 3.10 3.36 4.93
N VAL A 123 4.30 2.93 4.54
CA VAL A 123 5.15 2.06 5.38
C VAL A 123 5.64 2.80 6.64
N GLU A 124 6.01 4.07 6.53
CA GLU A 124 6.41 4.88 7.69
C GLU A 124 5.23 5.12 8.64
N PHE A 125 4.03 5.31 8.11
CA PHE A 125 2.81 5.38 8.90
C PHE A 125 2.57 4.09 9.69
N ILE A 126 2.70 2.91 9.05
CA ILE A 126 2.60 1.61 9.74
C ILE A 126 3.64 1.49 10.85
N LYS A 127 4.90 1.85 10.58
CA LYS A 127 5.96 1.84 11.61
C LYS A 127 5.62 2.73 12.80
N THR A 128 5.11 3.93 12.54
CA THR A 128 4.71 4.89 13.58
C THR A 128 3.52 4.40 14.39
N LEU A 129 2.57 3.73 13.74
CA LEU A 129 1.45 3.11 14.44
C LEU A 129 1.96 2.01 15.38
N LEU A 130 2.81 1.11 14.88
CA LEU A 130 3.37 0.03 15.68
C LEU A 130 4.20 0.57 16.86
N SER A 131 4.99 1.63 16.68
CA SER A 131 5.81 2.20 17.76
C SER A 131 5.02 2.93 18.85
N ARG A 132 3.78 3.34 18.58
CA ARG A 132 2.91 4.03 19.56
C ARG A 132 2.02 3.08 20.36
N HIS A 133 1.93 1.82 19.95
CA HIS A 133 1.10 0.79 20.60
C HIS A 133 1.93 -0.27 21.36
N PHE A 134 3.24 -0.09 21.45
CA PHE A 134 4.17 -0.81 22.34
C PHE A 134 4.89 0.17 23.26
#